data_AF-A0A1Y3A1M5-F1
#
_entry.id   AF-A0A1Y3A1M5-F1
#
_cell.length_a   1.000
_cell.length_b   1.000
_cell.length_c   1.000
_cell.angle_alpha   90.00
_cell.angle_beta   90.00
_cell.angle_gamma   90.00
#
_symmetry.space_group_name_H-M   'P 1'
#
loop_
_entity.id
_entity.type
_entity.pdbx_description
1 polymer ?
#
loop_
_entity_poly.entity_id
_entity_poly.type
_entity_poly.pdbx_seq_one_letter_code
_entity_poly.pdbx_strand_id
1 'polypeptide(L)'
;MALIMTRDAQENPDNSGGLIPLGALCLGGVGIWSMHFIGMIAFSMPNMNMGYDVWLTVFSLFIGIGVVYMGLKFIGNEFSIVKLILAGFVVGLGVAAMHYTGMLAMQVQANIIWDWTIIISSIGIAVVAATVALWLSVHVTHLWQITVSALVMGLAVCGMHYTGMTAATFVYDPSLPVVQPTEVLYFIMIIGAIDLIILIVAFMVAMTQARMRSI
;
A
#
# COMPACT_ATOMS: atom_id res chain seq x y z
N MET A 1 13.28 -3.93 -0.23
CA MET A 1 13.87 -2.91 0.68
C MET A 1 13.22 -2.89 2.05
N ALA A 2 11.90 -2.76 2.17
CA ALA A 2 11.25 -2.76 3.47
C ALA A 2 11.54 -4.00 4.34
N LEU A 3 11.55 -5.21 3.76
CA LEU A 3 11.90 -6.44 4.49
C LEU A 3 13.33 -6.39 5.09
N ILE A 4 14.28 -5.81 4.37
CA ILE A 4 15.67 -5.62 4.83
C ILE A 4 15.68 -4.61 5.99
N MET A 5 14.96 -3.51 5.85
CA MET A 5 14.92 -2.45 6.86
C MET A 5 14.24 -2.91 8.16
N THR A 6 13.18 -3.71 8.07
CA THR A 6 12.51 -4.27 9.25
C THR A 6 13.43 -5.22 9.99
N ARG A 7 14.14 -6.11 9.27
CA ARG A 7 15.18 -6.96 9.87
C ARG A 7 16.27 -6.13 10.55
N ASP A 8 16.82 -5.14 9.84
CA ASP A 8 17.90 -4.31 10.34
C ASP A 8 17.47 -3.46 11.57
N ALA A 9 16.19 -3.07 11.64
CA ALA A 9 15.60 -2.43 12.80
C ALA A 9 15.47 -3.36 14.01
N GLN A 10 15.21 -4.65 13.79
CA GLN A 10 15.14 -5.65 14.85
C GLN A 10 16.53 -6.07 15.36
N GLU A 11 17.52 -6.14 14.47
CA GLU A 11 18.91 -6.51 14.82
C GLU A 11 19.67 -5.38 15.53
N ASN A 12 19.29 -4.10 15.33
CA ASN A 12 19.92 -2.93 15.96
C ASN A 12 18.87 -1.96 16.55
N PRO A 13 18.37 -2.22 17.78
CA PRO A 13 17.34 -1.40 18.42
C PRO A 13 17.76 0.07 18.58
N ASP A 14 19.04 0.35 18.85
CA ASP A 14 19.57 1.71 19.07
C ASP A 14 19.61 2.57 17.78
N ASN A 15 19.52 1.96 16.59
CA ASN A 15 19.49 2.64 15.29
C ASN A 15 18.18 2.38 14.51
N SER A 16 17.19 1.78 15.17
CA SER A 16 15.93 1.33 14.57
C SER A 16 14.95 2.47 14.22
N GLY A 17 15.16 3.65 14.82
CA GLY A 17 14.23 4.77 14.76
C GLY A 17 13.92 5.27 13.35
N GLY A 18 14.89 5.23 12.42
CA GLY A 18 14.70 5.65 11.03
C GLY A 18 14.20 4.54 10.09
N LEU A 19 14.39 3.27 10.44
CA LEU A 19 14.17 2.14 9.53
C LEU A 19 12.72 1.69 9.45
N ILE A 20 12.01 1.68 10.59
CA ILE A 20 10.60 1.32 10.62
C ILE A 20 9.75 2.36 9.87
N PRO A 21 9.92 3.68 10.07
CA PRO A 21 9.23 4.69 9.26
C PRO A 21 9.53 4.56 7.77
N LEU A 22 10.79 4.33 7.39
CA LEU A 22 11.18 4.16 5.99
C LEU A 22 10.58 2.89 5.36
N GLY A 23 10.54 1.78 6.11
CA GLY A 23 9.86 0.56 5.72
C GLY A 23 8.35 0.77 5.52
N ALA A 24 7.71 1.54 6.39
CA ALA A 24 6.30 1.90 6.27
C ALA A 24 6.02 2.81 5.06
N LEU A 25 6.90 3.77 4.76
CA LEU A 25 6.83 4.58 3.53
C LEU A 25 6.95 3.70 2.28
N CYS A 26 7.89 2.76 2.26
CA CYS A 26 8.10 1.87 1.12
C CYS A 26 6.94 0.89 0.91
N LEU A 27 6.39 0.29 1.98
CA LEU A 27 5.31 -0.68 1.89
C LEU A 27 3.94 0.00 1.79
N GLY A 28 3.59 0.83 2.77
CA GLY A 28 2.27 1.47 2.86
C GLY A 28 2.08 2.55 1.80
N GLY A 29 3.09 3.40 1.60
CA GLY A 29 3.07 4.45 0.57
C GLY A 29 3.31 3.86 -0.82
N VAL A 30 4.57 3.57 -1.15
CA VAL A 30 4.94 3.18 -2.52
C VAL A 30 4.31 1.85 -2.95
N GLY A 31 4.38 0.82 -2.10
CA GLY A 31 3.97 -0.53 -2.46
C GLY A 31 2.46 -0.74 -2.55
N ILE A 32 1.69 -0.17 -1.61
CA ILE A 32 0.24 -0.40 -1.50
C ILE A 32 -0.54 0.81 -2.03
N TRP A 33 -0.28 2.02 -1.53
CA TRP A 33 -1.03 3.21 -1.92
C TRP A 33 -0.74 3.63 -3.36
N SER A 34 0.53 3.74 -3.78
CA SER A 34 0.83 4.16 -5.15
C SER A 34 0.36 3.12 -6.16
N MET A 35 0.55 1.83 -5.86
CA MET A 35 -0.01 0.74 -6.67
C MET A 35 -1.53 0.88 -6.85
N HIS A 36 -2.28 1.18 -5.78
CA HIS A 36 -3.73 1.34 -5.85
C HIS A 36 -4.12 2.47 -6.82
N PHE A 37 -3.51 3.64 -6.70
CA PHE A 37 -3.81 4.78 -7.58
C PHE A 37 -3.32 4.55 -9.01
N ILE A 38 -2.18 3.89 -9.22
CA ILE A 38 -1.74 3.46 -10.57
C ILE A 38 -2.80 2.54 -11.20
N GLY A 39 -3.34 1.59 -10.44
CA GLY A 39 -4.42 0.70 -10.88
C GLY A 39 -5.70 1.47 -11.26
N MET A 40 -6.09 2.46 -10.45
CA MET A 40 -7.28 3.27 -10.71
C MET A 40 -7.10 4.20 -11.92
N ILE A 41 -5.90 4.77 -12.11
CA ILE A 41 -5.57 5.59 -13.27
C ILE A 41 -5.54 4.74 -14.54
N ALA A 42 -5.11 3.48 -14.45
CA ALA A 42 -5.16 2.54 -15.56
C ALA A 42 -6.60 2.11 -15.92
N PHE A 43 -7.54 2.22 -14.97
CA PHE A 43 -8.95 1.96 -15.21
C PHE A 43 -9.57 3.13 -15.99
N SER A 44 -9.91 2.87 -17.26
CA SER A 44 -10.55 3.85 -18.13
C SER A 44 -11.99 3.46 -18.43
N MET A 45 -12.89 4.44 -18.35
CA MET A 45 -14.29 4.29 -18.74
C MET A 45 -14.54 5.06 -20.04
N PRO A 46 -15.13 4.44 -21.07
CA PRO A 46 -15.41 5.13 -22.32
C PRO A 46 -16.24 6.39 -22.10
N ASN A 47 -15.82 7.50 -22.69
CA ASN A 47 -16.51 8.80 -22.66
C ASN A 47 -16.66 9.43 -21.26
N MET A 48 -15.89 8.99 -20.28
CA MET A 48 -15.94 9.52 -18.92
C MET A 48 -14.54 9.88 -18.43
N ASN A 49 -14.37 11.16 -18.07
CA ASN A 49 -13.15 11.61 -17.41
C ASN A 49 -13.20 11.25 -15.93
N MET A 50 -12.03 10.96 -15.37
CA MET A 50 -11.85 10.65 -13.95
C MET A 50 -10.93 11.69 -13.33
N GLY A 51 -11.20 12.04 -12.09
CA GLY A 51 -10.40 12.93 -11.26
C GLY A 51 -10.37 12.40 -9.84
N TYR A 52 -9.69 13.13 -8.97
CA TYR A 52 -9.46 12.67 -7.61
C TYR A 52 -9.58 13.82 -6.61
N ASP A 53 -10.35 13.61 -5.54
CA ASP A 53 -10.36 14.50 -4.39
C ASP A 53 -9.01 14.44 -3.69
N VAL A 54 -8.29 15.56 -3.66
CA VAL A 54 -6.94 15.65 -3.11
C VAL A 54 -6.92 15.30 -1.62
N TRP A 55 -7.94 15.69 -0.85
CA TRP A 55 -7.97 15.49 0.59
C TRP A 55 -8.17 14.02 0.95
N LEU A 56 -9.13 13.34 0.33
CA LEU A 56 -9.34 11.90 0.52
C LEU A 56 -8.16 11.08 0.01
N THR A 57 -7.55 11.51 -1.09
CA THR A 57 -6.34 10.90 -1.65
C THR A 57 -5.18 10.97 -0.66
N VAL A 58 -4.88 12.16 -0.13
CA VAL A 58 -3.83 12.34 0.88
C VAL A 58 -4.19 11.63 2.19
N PHE A 59 -5.45 11.65 2.59
CA PHE A 59 -5.90 10.94 3.79
C PHE A 59 -5.69 9.43 3.67
N SER A 60 -6.03 8.84 2.51
CA SER A 60 -5.79 7.42 2.24
C SER A 60 -4.29 7.08 2.31
N LEU A 61 -3.40 7.95 1.82
CA LEU A 61 -1.95 7.77 1.94
C LEU A 61 -1.52 7.64 3.41
N PHE A 62 -2.02 8.54 4.27
CA PHE A 62 -1.72 8.49 5.70
C PHE A 62 -2.28 7.25 6.39
N ILE A 63 -3.46 6.77 5.98
CA ILE A 63 -3.99 5.49 6.46
C ILE A 63 -3.00 4.38 6.10
N GLY A 64 -2.62 4.26 4.82
CA GLY A 64 -1.73 3.21 4.33
C GLY A 64 -0.38 3.18 5.05
N ILE A 65 0.30 4.33 5.14
CA ILE A 65 1.59 4.44 5.85
C ILE A 65 1.40 4.15 7.35
N GLY A 66 0.38 4.73 7.97
CA GLY A 66 0.14 4.65 9.41
C GLY A 66 -0.13 3.21 9.87
N VAL A 67 -0.99 2.48 9.18
CA VAL A 67 -1.34 1.10 9.57
C VAL A 67 -0.16 0.16 9.38
N VAL A 68 0.60 0.30 8.30
CA VAL A 68 1.81 -0.50 8.09
C VAL A 68 2.88 -0.17 9.14
N TYR A 69 3.08 1.11 9.45
CA TYR A 69 4.00 1.52 10.52
C TYR A 69 3.64 0.88 11.86
N MET A 70 2.35 0.93 12.25
CA MET A 70 1.88 0.30 13.47
C MET A 70 2.12 -1.22 13.46
N GLY A 71 1.83 -1.90 12.36
CA GLY A 71 2.05 -3.35 12.21
C GLY A 71 3.51 -3.75 12.35
N LEU A 72 4.42 -3.05 11.65
CA LEU A 72 5.86 -3.30 11.71
C LEU A 72 6.42 -3.04 13.11
N LYS A 73 6.00 -1.96 13.77
CA LYS A 73 6.42 -1.65 15.14
C LYS A 73 5.92 -2.68 16.14
N PHE A 74 4.69 -3.17 15.96
CA PHE A 74 4.08 -4.14 16.88
C PHE A 74 4.72 -5.53 16.79
N ILE A 75 5.09 -5.99 15.58
CA ILE A 75 5.77 -7.28 15.40
C ILE A 75 7.28 -7.22 15.73
N GLY A 76 7.87 -6.02 15.70
CA GLY A 76 9.29 -5.76 15.90
C GLY A 76 9.88 -6.26 17.22
N ASN A 77 9.12 -6.18 18.32
CA ASN A 77 9.65 -6.40 19.68
C ASN A 77 9.96 -7.87 19.99
N GLU A 78 9.01 -8.78 19.77
CA GLU A 78 9.16 -10.22 19.99
C GLU A 78 8.14 -10.96 19.13
N PHE A 79 8.61 -11.92 18.34
CA PHE A 79 7.73 -12.69 17.46
C PHE A 79 6.79 -13.59 18.26
N SER A 80 5.50 -13.55 17.91
CA SER A 80 4.48 -14.47 18.39
C SER A 80 3.43 -14.64 17.30
N ILE A 81 2.96 -15.87 17.09
CA ILE A 81 1.90 -16.17 16.11
C ILE A 81 0.63 -15.37 16.44
N VAL A 82 0.31 -15.20 17.72
CA VAL A 82 -0.85 -14.41 18.15
C VAL A 82 -0.68 -12.94 17.77
N LYS A 83 0.51 -12.36 18.00
CA LYS A 83 0.82 -10.98 17.60
C LYS A 83 0.74 -10.82 16.08
N LEU A 84 1.25 -11.79 15.32
CA LEU A 84 1.19 -11.78 13.86
C LEU A 84 -0.25 -11.77 13.34
N ILE A 85 -1.12 -12.62 13.88
CA ILE A 85 -2.53 -12.69 13.47
C ILE A 85 -3.25 -11.38 13.81
N LEU A 86 -3.06 -10.85 15.02
CA LEU A 86 -3.68 -9.58 15.44
C LEU A 86 -3.18 -8.41 14.60
N ALA A 87 -1.87 -8.32 14.36
CA ALA A 87 -1.28 -7.29 13.52
C ALA A 87 -1.74 -7.40 12.07
N GLY A 88 -1.75 -8.62 11.51
CA GLY A 88 -2.22 -8.88 10.15
C GLY A 88 -3.69 -8.51 9.96
N PHE A 89 -4.53 -8.79 10.96
CA PHE A 89 -5.92 -8.35 10.97
C PHE A 89 -6.06 -6.83 10.96
N VAL A 90 -5.39 -6.13 11.89
CA VAL A 90 -5.46 -4.66 11.99
C VAL A 90 -4.88 -3.98 10.74
N VAL A 91 -3.73 -4.43 10.27
CA VAL A 91 -3.09 -3.89 9.05
C VAL A 91 -3.95 -4.18 7.83
N GLY A 92 -4.52 -5.39 7.71
CA GLY A 92 -5.42 -5.75 6.62
C GLY A 92 -6.67 -4.89 6.55
N LEU A 93 -7.34 -4.67 7.69
CA LEU A 93 -8.46 -3.73 7.78
C LEU A 93 -8.03 -2.30 7.41
N GLY A 94 -6.85 -1.88 7.86
CA GLY A 94 -6.26 -0.60 7.51
C GLY A 94 -5.99 -0.43 6.02
N VAL A 95 -5.45 -1.46 5.36
CA VAL A 95 -5.19 -1.48 3.93
C VAL A 95 -6.51 -1.46 3.13
N ALA A 96 -7.52 -2.21 3.58
CA ALA A 96 -8.85 -2.13 2.98
C ALA A 96 -9.47 -0.74 3.17
N ALA A 97 -9.35 -0.14 4.36
CA ALA A 97 -9.82 1.22 4.62
C ALA A 97 -9.11 2.24 3.73
N MET A 98 -7.79 2.13 3.54
CA MET A 98 -7.05 2.94 2.59
C MET A 98 -7.60 2.77 1.18
N HIS A 99 -7.79 1.52 0.73
CA HIS A 99 -8.29 1.22 -0.61
C HIS A 99 -9.67 1.83 -0.88
N TYR A 100 -10.63 1.62 0.02
CA TYR A 100 -11.98 2.18 -0.15
C TYR A 100 -12.02 3.69 0.06
N THR A 101 -11.14 4.26 0.88
CA THR A 101 -10.99 5.72 0.97
C THR A 101 -10.46 6.30 -0.35
N GLY A 102 -9.52 5.63 -1.00
CA GLY A 102 -9.03 5.99 -2.34
C GLY A 102 -10.12 5.86 -3.41
N MET A 103 -10.93 4.80 -3.37
CA MET A 103 -12.13 4.66 -4.23
C MET A 103 -13.12 5.81 -4.03
N LEU A 104 -13.39 6.19 -2.78
CA LEU A 104 -14.26 7.34 -2.47
C LEU A 104 -13.66 8.68 -2.91
N ALA A 105 -12.36 8.76 -3.13
CA ALA A 105 -11.72 9.94 -3.69
C ALA A 105 -12.00 10.11 -5.19
N MET A 106 -12.49 9.08 -5.89
CA MET A 106 -12.78 9.16 -7.32
C MET A 106 -13.88 10.20 -7.59
N GLN A 107 -13.54 11.17 -8.42
CA GLN A 107 -14.49 12.10 -9.00
C GLN A 107 -14.78 11.64 -10.42
N VAL A 108 -16.02 11.25 -10.66
CA VAL A 108 -16.49 10.72 -11.95
C VAL A 108 -17.97 11.05 -12.10
N GLN A 109 -18.45 11.21 -13.34
CA GLN A 109 -19.88 11.40 -13.64
C GLN A 109 -20.67 10.08 -13.52
N ALA A 110 -20.48 9.35 -12.43
CA ALA A 110 -21.23 8.13 -12.14
C ALA A 110 -21.50 7.99 -10.64
N ASN A 111 -22.66 7.42 -10.34
CA ASN A 111 -22.96 6.90 -9.01
C ASN A 111 -22.34 5.49 -8.87
N ILE A 112 -21.75 5.21 -7.71
CA ILE A 112 -21.14 3.91 -7.41
C ILE A 112 -22.15 3.06 -6.63
N ILE A 113 -22.50 1.90 -7.18
CA ILE A 113 -23.28 0.86 -6.50
C ILE A 113 -22.31 -0.21 -6.01
N TRP A 114 -22.40 -0.55 -4.72
CA TRP A 114 -21.47 -1.45 -4.05
C TRP A 114 -22.05 -2.85 -3.84
N ASP A 115 -21.28 -3.88 -4.21
CA ASP A 115 -21.52 -5.26 -3.78
C ASP A 115 -20.78 -5.55 -2.47
N TRP A 116 -21.53 -5.62 -1.37
CA TRP A 116 -20.98 -5.88 -0.04
C TRP A 116 -20.31 -7.24 0.10
N THR A 117 -20.71 -8.24 -0.68
CA THR A 117 -20.12 -9.59 -0.64
C THR A 117 -18.69 -9.54 -1.17
N ILE A 118 -18.49 -8.81 -2.27
CA ILE A 118 -17.17 -8.62 -2.86
C ILE A 118 -16.31 -7.73 -1.96
N ILE A 119 -16.90 -6.71 -1.31
CA ILE A 119 -16.19 -5.88 -0.33
C ILE A 119 -15.63 -6.73 0.81
N ILE A 120 -16.46 -7.58 1.43
CA ILE A 120 -16.03 -8.45 2.53
C ILE A 120 -14.96 -9.44 2.04
N SER A 121 -15.09 -9.94 0.81
CA SER A 121 -14.12 -10.85 0.22
C SER A 121 -12.74 -10.19 0.02
N SER A 122 -12.69 -8.96 -0.51
CA SER A 122 -11.42 -8.24 -0.68
C SER A 122 -10.80 -7.83 0.66
N ILE A 123 -11.61 -7.52 1.68
CA ILE A 123 -11.12 -7.34 3.07
C ILE A 123 -10.46 -8.61 3.58
N GLY A 124 -11.06 -9.79 3.33
CA GLY A 124 -10.44 -11.07 3.66
C GLY A 124 -9.08 -11.26 2.98
N ILE A 125 -8.97 -10.93 1.69
CA ILE A 125 -7.71 -10.96 0.95
C ILE A 125 -6.70 -9.98 1.57
N ALA A 126 -7.13 -8.77 1.94
CA ALA A 126 -6.27 -7.76 2.57
C ALA A 126 -5.68 -8.26 3.89
N VAL A 127 -6.47 -8.91 4.74
CA VAL A 127 -6.03 -9.50 6.01
C VAL A 127 -5.01 -10.61 5.78
N VAL A 128 -5.26 -11.51 4.84
CA VAL A 128 -4.31 -12.58 4.50
C VAL A 128 -3.01 -12.00 3.95
N ALA A 129 -3.10 -11.08 2.99
CA ALA A 129 -1.94 -10.42 2.39
C ALA A 129 -1.11 -9.67 3.43
N ALA A 130 -1.75 -8.90 4.33
CA ALA A 130 -1.06 -8.18 5.39
C ALA A 130 -0.39 -9.13 6.39
N THR A 131 -1.04 -10.23 6.76
CA THR A 131 -0.46 -11.26 7.64
C THR A 131 0.78 -11.88 7.00
N VAL A 132 0.69 -12.24 5.71
CA VAL A 132 1.82 -12.79 4.95
C VAL A 132 2.96 -11.74 4.85
N ALA A 133 2.64 -10.47 4.60
CA ALA A 133 3.64 -9.41 4.52
C ALA A 133 4.45 -9.25 5.81
N LEU A 134 3.76 -9.22 6.96
CA LEU A 134 4.38 -9.12 8.27
C LEU A 134 5.17 -10.38 8.65
N TRP A 135 4.68 -11.56 8.23
CA TRP A 135 5.41 -12.80 8.43
C TRP A 135 6.72 -12.80 7.62
N LEU A 136 6.66 -12.39 6.35
CA LEU A 136 7.83 -12.27 5.49
C LEU A 136 8.82 -11.22 6.01
N SER A 137 8.35 -10.12 6.63
CA SER A 137 9.24 -9.08 7.15
C SER A 137 10.14 -9.53 8.29
N VAL A 138 9.81 -10.64 8.96
CA VAL A 138 10.61 -11.17 10.08
C VAL A 138 11.27 -12.53 9.77
N HIS A 139 10.87 -13.24 8.69
CA HIS A 139 11.43 -14.56 8.34
C HIS A 139 12.34 -14.57 7.10
N VAL A 140 12.27 -13.53 6.24
CA VAL A 140 13.03 -13.49 5.00
C VAL A 140 14.44 -12.97 5.24
N THR A 141 15.46 -13.79 4.95
CA THR A 141 16.87 -13.44 5.18
C THR A 141 17.71 -13.43 3.91
N HIS A 142 17.34 -14.22 2.90
CA HIS A 142 18.12 -14.38 1.67
C HIS A 142 17.57 -13.57 0.49
N LEU A 143 18.44 -13.12 -0.42
CA LEU A 143 18.05 -12.32 -1.58
C LEU A 143 16.99 -13.01 -2.46
N TRP A 144 17.12 -14.32 -2.71
CA TRP A 144 16.13 -15.05 -3.50
C TRP A 144 14.74 -15.08 -2.83
N GLN A 145 14.70 -15.19 -1.50
CA GLN A 145 13.46 -15.13 -0.73
C GLN A 145 12.83 -13.74 -0.83
N ILE A 146 13.64 -12.67 -0.83
CA ILE A 146 13.16 -11.29 -1.03
C ILE A 146 12.51 -11.14 -2.41
N THR A 147 13.13 -11.67 -3.47
CA THR A 147 12.58 -11.61 -4.82
C THR A 147 11.25 -12.35 -4.92
N VAL A 148 11.18 -13.59 -4.40
CA VAL A 148 9.94 -14.37 -4.39
C VAL A 148 8.86 -13.67 -3.56
N SER A 149 9.23 -13.15 -2.39
CA SER A 149 8.33 -12.39 -1.51
C SER A 149 7.76 -11.16 -2.20
N ALA A 150 8.59 -10.41 -2.93
CA ALA A 150 8.13 -9.22 -3.66
C ALA A 150 7.09 -9.59 -4.74
N LEU A 151 7.30 -10.69 -5.47
CA LEU A 151 6.34 -11.17 -6.46
C LEU A 151 5.02 -11.62 -5.82
N VAL A 152 5.09 -12.40 -4.75
CA VAL A 152 3.91 -12.85 -4.00
C VAL A 152 3.14 -11.66 -3.43
N MET A 153 3.84 -10.69 -2.85
CA MET A 153 3.21 -9.48 -2.31
C MET A 153 2.59 -8.62 -3.41
N GLY A 154 3.27 -8.45 -4.54
CA GLY A 154 2.71 -7.74 -5.70
C GLY A 154 1.41 -8.40 -6.18
N LEU A 155 1.40 -9.72 -6.32
CA LEU A 155 0.18 -10.47 -6.68
C LEU A 155 -0.92 -10.32 -5.63
N ALA A 156 -0.59 -10.37 -4.34
CA ALA A 156 -1.57 -10.27 -3.27
C ALA A 156 -2.22 -8.87 -3.20
N VAL A 157 -1.41 -7.81 -3.33
CA VAL A 157 -1.91 -6.42 -3.35
C VAL A 157 -2.73 -6.17 -4.61
N CYS A 158 -2.29 -6.65 -5.78
CA CYS A 158 -3.08 -6.66 -7.02
C CYS A 158 -4.40 -7.40 -6.88
N GLY A 159 -4.38 -8.60 -6.32
CA GLY A 159 -5.56 -9.42 -6.11
C GLY A 159 -6.59 -8.72 -5.22
N MET A 160 -6.15 -8.14 -4.10
CA MET A 160 -7.01 -7.36 -3.23
C MET A 160 -7.61 -6.17 -3.95
N HIS A 161 -6.77 -5.37 -4.62
CA HIS A 161 -7.18 -4.16 -5.33
C HIS A 161 -8.23 -4.45 -6.41
N TYR A 162 -7.95 -5.39 -7.32
CA TYR A 162 -8.86 -5.68 -8.42
C TYR A 162 -10.13 -6.40 -7.94
N THR A 163 -10.07 -7.19 -6.87
CA THR A 163 -11.28 -7.72 -6.23
C THR A 163 -12.11 -6.60 -5.61
N GLY A 164 -11.49 -5.61 -4.97
CA GLY A 164 -12.21 -4.45 -4.43
C GLY A 164 -12.84 -3.59 -5.53
N MET A 165 -12.13 -3.39 -6.64
CA MET A 165 -12.63 -2.67 -7.81
C MET A 165 -13.87 -3.33 -8.43
N THR A 166 -13.92 -4.67 -8.50
CA THR A 166 -15.09 -5.38 -9.05
C THR A 166 -16.33 -5.27 -8.16
N ALA A 167 -16.19 -4.81 -6.92
CA ALA A 167 -17.35 -4.51 -6.06
C ALA A 167 -18.10 -3.25 -6.50
N ALA A 168 -17.47 -2.37 -7.28
CA ALA A 168 -18.04 -1.10 -7.70
C ALA A 168 -18.65 -1.18 -9.10
N THR A 169 -19.96 -0.92 -9.20
CA THR A 169 -20.65 -0.70 -10.47
C THR A 169 -20.87 0.80 -10.67
N PHE A 170 -20.31 1.37 -11.74
CA PHE A 170 -20.45 2.78 -12.09
C PHE A 170 -21.67 2.98 -12.98
N VAL A 171 -22.66 3.74 -12.49
CA VAL A 171 -23.87 4.11 -13.24
C VAL A 171 -23.76 5.57 -13.65
N TYR A 172 -23.64 5.82 -14.96
CA TYR A 172 -23.51 7.16 -15.51
C TYR A 172 -24.65 8.07 -15.07
N ASP A 173 -24.29 9.28 -14.63
CA ASP A 173 -25.24 10.31 -14.20
C ASP A 173 -24.82 11.67 -14.78
N PRO A 174 -25.55 12.20 -15.78
CA PRO A 174 -25.23 13.47 -16.45
C PRO A 174 -25.51 14.70 -15.57
N SER A 175 -26.16 14.54 -14.41
CA SER A 175 -26.39 15.65 -13.47
C SER A 175 -25.15 15.97 -12.62
N LEU A 176 -24.16 15.08 -12.60
CA LEU A 176 -22.91 15.25 -11.86
C LEU A 176 -21.92 16.18 -12.59
N PRO A 177 -21.01 16.86 -11.85
CA PRO A 177 -20.03 17.75 -12.45
C PRO A 177 -19.09 17.05 -13.44
N VAL A 178 -18.81 17.72 -14.57
CA VAL A 178 -17.83 17.25 -15.55
C VAL A 178 -16.42 17.43 -15.02
N VAL A 179 -15.64 16.34 -15.03
CA VAL A 179 -14.25 16.34 -14.58
C VAL A 179 -13.31 16.73 -15.72
N GLN A 180 -12.32 17.57 -15.42
CA GLN A 180 -11.31 18.01 -16.38
C GLN A 180 -10.12 17.03 -16.43
N PRO A 181 -9.63 16.60 -17.62
CA PRO A 181 -8.56 15.60 -17.74
C PRO A 181 -7.19 16.04 -17.20
N THR A 182 -6.95 17.35 -17.10
CA THR A 182 -5.62 17.91 -16.80
C THR A 182 -5.14 17.59 -15.39
N GLU A 183 -6.05 17.38 -14.45
CA GLU A 183 -5.72 17.10 -13.04
C GLU A 183 -5.01 15.75 -12.86
N VAL A 184 -5.31 14.75 -13.70
CA VAL A 184 -4.74 13.40 -13.57
C VAL A 184 -3.28 13.35 -13.98
N LEU A 185 -2.86 14.12 -14.99
CA LEU A 185 -1.48 14.08 -15.48
C LEU A 185 -0.50 14.64 -14.43
N TYR A 186 -0.84 15.75 -13.78
CA TYR A 186 -0.05 16.30 -12.68
C TYR A 186 0.04 15.33 -11.50
N PHE A 187 -1.07 14.67 -11.18
CA PHE A 187 -1.14 13.68 -10.12
C PHE A 187 -0.19 12.49 -10.37
N ILE A 188 -0.18 11.93 -11.57
CA ILE A 188 0.75 10.84 -11.96
C ILE A 188 2.21 11.29 -11.81
N MET A 189 2.54 12.48 -12.30
CA MET A 189 3.92 12.98 -12.25
C MET A 189 4.40 13.19 -10.81
N ILE A 190 3.54 13.74 -9.94
CA ILE A 190 3.88 13.99 -8.53
C ILE A 190 4.10 12.67 -7.79
N ILE A 191 3.18 11.71 -7.93
CA ILE A 191 3.32 10.38 -7.31
C ILE A 191 4.61 9.71 -7.80
N GLY A 192 4.82 9.64 -9.11
CA GLY A 192 6.00 8.99 -9.68
C GLY A 192 7.31 9.61 -9.21
N ALA A 193 7.36 10.95 -9.09
CA ALA A 193 8.54 11.65 -8.58
C ALA A 193 8.79 11.35 -7.10
N ILE A 194 7.75 11.39 -6.26
CA ILE A 194 7.85 11.11 -4.82
C ILE A 194 8.26 9.66 -4.58
N ASP A 195 7.63 8.71 -5.28
CA ASP A 195 7.95 7.28 -5.16
C ASP A 195 9.40 7.01 -5.54
N LEU A 196 9.88 7.60 -6.63
CA LEU A 196 11.27 7.46 -7.06
C LEU A 196 12.24 7.99 -5.99
N ILE A 197 11.96 9.15 -5.40
CA ILE A 197 12.78 9.73 -4.33
C ILE A 197 12.81 8.79 -3.11
N ILE A 198 11.65 8.28 -2.67
CA ILE A 198 11.55 7.36 -1.54
C ILE A 198 12.36 6.09 -1.82
N LEU A 199 12.24 5.51 -3.02
CA LEU A 199 12.97 4.31 -3.41
C LEU A 199 14.49 4.55 -3.49
N ILE A 200 14.93 5.71 -3.98
CA ILE A 200 16.36 6.08 -4.01
C ILE A 200 16.91 6.20 -2.58
N VAL A 201 16.21 6.92 -1.69
CA VAL A 201 16.61 7.04 -0.27
C VAL A 201 16.65 5.66 0.38
N ALA A 202 15.62 4.84 0.14
CA ALA A 202 15.56 3.49 0.67
C ALA A 202 16.72 2.62 0.20
N PHE A 203 17.07 2.71 -1.08
CA PHE A 203 18.21 2.01 -1.65
C PHE A 203 19.53 2.47 -1.03
N MET A 204 19.75 3.79 -0.89
CA MET A 204 20.96 4.33 -0.28
C MET A 204 21.13 3.88 1.18
N VAL A 205 20.06 3.90 1.97
CA VAL A 205 20.07 3.41 3.36
C VAL A 205 20.41 1.92 3.40
N ALA A 206 19.76 1.11 2.56
CA ALA A 206 20.01 -0.33 2.50
C ALA A 206 21.47 -0.65 2.10
N MET A 207 22.03 0.08 1.13
CA MET A 207 23.44 -0.07 0.72
C MET A 207 24.41 0.31 1.83
N THR A 208 24.11 1.39 2.56
CA THR A 208 24.94 1.83 3.69
C THR A 208 24.97 0.77 4.79
N GLN A 209 23.83 0.16 5.09
CA GLN A 209 23.74 -0.95 6.05
C GLN A 209 24.45 -2.21 5.58
N ALA A 210 24.30 -2.58 4.30
CA ALA A 210 25.02 -3.71 3.72
C ALA A 210 26.55 -3.52 3.83
N ARG A 211 27.05 -2.31 3.61
CA ARG A 211 28.47 -1.98 3.77
C ARG A 211 28.93 -2.09 5.23
N MET A 212 28.17 -1.56 6.18
CA MET A 212 28.50 -1.65 7.60
C MET A 212 28.59 -3.11 8.11
N ARG A 213 27.82 -4.04 7.52
CA ARG A 213 27.87 -5.47 7.86
C ARG A 213 29.11 -6.21 7.32
N SER A 214 29.82 -5.61 6.36
CA SER A 214 30.97 -6.23 5.68
C SER A 214 32.34 -5.81 6.26
N ILE A 215 32.35 -4.89 7.23
CA ILE A 215 33.52 -4.39 7.95
C ILE A 215 33.52 -5.02 9.35
#